data_AF-A0AAE3IIR8-F1
#
_entry.id   AF-A0AAE3IIR8-F1
#
_cell.length_a   1.000
_cell.length_b   1.000
_cell.length_c   1.000
_cell.angle_alpha   90.00
_cell.angle_beta   90.00
_cell.angle_gamma   90.00
#
_symmetry.space_group_name_H-M   'P 1'
#
loop_
_entity.id
_entity.type
_entity.pdbx_description
1 polymer ?
#
loop_
_entity_poly.entity_id
_entity_poly.type
_entity_poly.pdbx_seq_one_letter_code
_entity_poly.pdbx_strand_id
1 'polypeptide(L)'
;MLNFKDIAKIFEEIELRLISSLKRNLKRHKAEEQRYGFEWSAWQAEKLKNMENFRRENLDIMNEYVDVIDDQTRQLITEQFQEGQQQAQRSAQELSDEPITPIPDKHFFGVNEKKMAKLMEDVTTLEKTAETAALRMTDDIYRQTLNRVQLAMGTGSMTLNEAIDLATRDFLDKGINCIVYADGKRVNIADYVRMALRTTSTRAALQGAAKRFAELGYDTVLVSQYGGCSKTCEPWQGQVYIDDVFTVWDGEKDEFQGKSNYCGEWFWLLSYAVKNGLFHPNCRHTMTQYIHGRTQIPEPIPAEKIKEQRELEQKQRAMERKVRKLKRFAAGTCDPDTAKAYRKKVRQAQQELKAFIDEHYDVLHRDYSREKVYGGSINNAKDIDIFNENEMPENAEITADKIVEELKTSKIGLETLKDIESLPQRIKLTYERRSDGVRGDERNGEIRIFLSNCKNVKWAARSVIHERTHWKYGISQSQWSECVCLAQELKHARNRDYLTISEKRTIIKAVKDVYPEFNWRKGGYVHGRRK
;
A
#
# COMPACT_ATOMS: atom_id res chain seq x y z
N MET A 1 1.86 -10.65 3.84
CA MET A 1 0.41 -10.54 3.65
C MET A 1 0.10 -9.12 3.24
N LEU A 2 -0.72 -8.96 2.22
CA LEU A 2 -1.23 -7.66 1.81
C LEU A 2 -2.18 -7.15 2.90
N ASN A 3 -2.14 -5.85 3.20
CA ASN A 3 -3.06 -5.23 4.15
C ASN A 3 -3.99 -4.27 3.39
N PHE A 4 -5.24 -4.09 3.83
CA PHE A 4 -6.14 -3.04 3.31
C PHE A 4 -5.50 -1.64 3.34
N LYS A 5 -4.53 -1.43 4.26
CA LYS A 5 -3.73 -0.21 4.33
C LYS A 5 -2.85 0.01 3.09
N ASP A 6 -2.44 -1.04 2.40
CA ASP A 6 -1.57 -0.95 1.22
C ASP A 6 -2.35 -0.48 0.00
N ILE A 7 -3.55 -0.99 -0.21
CA ILE A 7 -4.46 -0.54 -1.28
C ILE A 7 -4.95 0.89 -1.00
N ALA A 8 -5.29 1.22 0.26
CA ALA A 8 -5.66 2.59 0.62
C ALA A 8 -4.55 3.62 0.33
N LYS A 9 -3.27 3.23 0.38
CA LYS A 9 -2.15 4.12 0.02
C LYS A 9 -2.12 4.41 -1.47
N ILE A 10 -2.52 3.45 -2.32
CA ILE A 10 -2.59 3.63 -3.78
C ILE A 10 -3.55 4.79 -4.10
N PHE A 11 -4.72 4.83 -3.46
CA PHE A 11 -5.68 5.93 -3.66
C PHE A 11 -5.16 7.28 -3.15
N GLU A 12 -4.38 7.32 -2.06
CA GLU A 12 -3.70 8.55 -1.62
C GLU A 12 -2.65 9.01 -2.63
N GLU A 13 -1.90 8.08 -3.23
CA GLU A 13 -0.91 8.36 -4.26
C GLU A 13 -1.56 8.89 -5.55
N ILE A 14 -2.62 8.23 -6.00
CA ILE A 14 -3.46 8.67 -7.12
C ILE A 14 -3.92 10.12 -6.89
N GLU A 15 -4.48 10.44 -5.71
CA GLU A 15 -4.93 11.80 -5.38
C GLU A 15 -3.82 12.84 -5.61
N LEU A 16 -2.60 12.52 -5.18
CA LEU A 16 -1.47 13.44 -5.25
C LEU A 16 -0.87 13.53 -6.65
N ARG A 17 -0.91 12.43 -7.41
CA ARG A 17 -0.53 12.41 -8.82
C ARG A 17 -1.50 13.24 -9.66
N LEU A 18 -2.80 13.15 -9.37
CA LEU A 18 -3.83 13.99 -9.99
C LEU A 18 -3.64 15.48 -9.61
N ILE A 19 -3.34 15.79 -8.34
CA ILE A 19 -2.97 17.15 -7.91
C ILE A 19 -1.71 17.65 -8.64
N SER A 20 -0.71 16.78 -8.81
CA SER A 20 0.54 17.13 -9.49
C SER A 20 0.35 17.32 -11.00
N SER A 21 -0.51 16.49 -11.63
CA SER A 21 -0.95 16.62 -13.02
C SER A 21 -1.66 17.95 -13.25
N LEU A 22 -2.60 18.31 -12.35
CA LEU A 22 -3.27 19.61 -12.35
C LEU A 22 -2.24 20.75 -12.32
N LYS A 23 -1.29 20.71 -11.38
CA LYS A 23 -0.22 21.72 -11.27
C LYS A 23 0.65 21.84 -12.53
N ARG A 24 1.04 20.70 -13.13
CA ARG A 24 1.86 20.68 -14.36
C ARG A 24 1.10 21.26 -15.55
N ASN A 25 -0.14 20.81 -15.76
CA ASN A 25 -0.96 21.24 -16.89
C ASN A 25 -1.30 22.74 -16.80
N LEU A 26 -1.59 23.26 -15.60
CA LEU A 26 -1.78 24.70 -15.39
C LEU A 26 -0.52 25.51 -15.73
N LYS A 27 0.67 25.02 -15.39
CA LYS A 27 1.95 25.67 -15.77
C LYS A 27 2.20 25.61 -17.28
N ARG A 28 1.95 24.47 -17.93
CA ARG A 28 2.17 24.28 -19.38
C ARG A 28 1.25 25.19 -20.20
N HIS A 29 -0.05 25.16 -19.89
CA HIS A 29 -1.07 26.00 -20.55
C HIS A 29 -0.66 27.48 -20.55
N LYS A 30 -0.04 27.95 -19.47
CA LYS A 30 0.39 29.34 -19.37
C LYS A 30 1.70 29.66 -20.10
N ALA A 31 2.64 28.72 -20.18
CA ALA A 31 3.82 28.89 -21.01
C ALA A 31 3.42 29.02 -22.49
N GLU A 32 2.38 28.29 -22.90
CA GLU A 32 1.76 28.39 -24.22
C GLU A 32 1.06 29.76 -24.41
N GLU A 33 0.28 30.24 -23.43
CA GLU A 33 -0.33 31.60 -23.47
C GLU A 33 0.70 32.70 -23.76
N GLN A 34 1.81 32.70 -23.02
CA GLN A 34 2.84 33.72 -23.15
C GLN A 34 3.61 33.62 -24.47
N ARG A 35 3.84 32.40 -24.98
CA ARG A 35 4.62 32.18 -26.19
C ARG A 35 3.89 32.66 -27.44
N TYR A 36 2.58 32.56 -27.46
CA TYR A 36 1.83 32.71 -28.69
C TYR A 36 0.94 33.95 -28.78
N GLY A 37 0.69 34.68 -27.69
CA GLY A 37 0.03 36.00 -27.73
C GLY A 37 -1.25 36.03 -28.59
N PHE A 38 -2.18 35.11 -28.36
CA PHE A 38 -3.19 34.76 -29.37
C PHE A 38 -4.53 35.50 -29.31
N GLU A 39 -5.11 35.63 -30.51
CA GLU A 39 -6.52 35.93 -30.81
C GLU A 39 -7.47 34.78 -30.40
N TRP A 40 -8.70 35.15 -30.05
CA TRP A 40 -9.65 34.40 -29.23
C TRP A 40 -10.09 33.01 -29.75
N SER A 41 -9.98 32.71 -31.05
CA SER A 41 -10.48 31.46 -31.67
C SER A 41 -9.48 30.30 -31.63
N ALA A 42 -8.21 30.55 -31.96
CA ALA A 42 -7.11 29.57 -31.79
C ALA A 42 -6.94 29.19 -30.30
N TRP A 43 -7.22 30.15 -29.43
CA TRP A 43 -7.18 30.00 -28.00
C TRP A 43 -8.20 29.00 -27.43
N GLN A 44 -9.43 28.98 -27.97
CA GLN A 44 -10.45 28.00 -27.58
C GLN A 44 -10.06 26.56 -27.99
N ALA A 45 -9.47 26.40 -29.17
CA ALA A 45 -8.99 25.11 -29.64
C ALA A 45 -7.84 24.57 -28.77
N GLU A 46 -6.89 25.42 -28.37
CA GLU A 46 -5.78 25.01 -27.50
C GLU A 46 -6.26 24.68 -26.08
N LYS A 47 -7.28 25.39 -25.55
CA LYS A 47 -7.95 25.03 -24.29
C LYS A 47 -8.57 23.63 -24.35
N LEU A 48 -9.27 23.30 -25.43
CA LEU A 48 -9.88 21.98 -25.63
C LEU A 48 -8.81 20.88 -25.71
N LYS A 49 -7.75 21.11 -26.49
CA LYS A 49 -6.62 20.18 -26.61
C LYS A 49 -5.89 19.96 -25.28
N ASN A 50 -5.65 21.03 -24.51
CA ASN A 50 -5.06 20.92 -23.18
C ASN A 50 -5.96 20.16 -22.20
N MET A 51 -7.27 20.34 -22.29
CA MET A 51 -8.24 19.57 -21.49
C MET A 51 -8.27 18.09 -21.90
N GLU A 52 -8.20 17.76 -23.18
CA GLU A 52 -8.10 16.37 -23.66
C GLU A 52 -6.80 15.70 -23.20
N ASN A 53 -5.68 16.41 -23.30
CA ASN A 53 -4.39 15.92 -22.78
C ASN A 53 -4.43 15.68 -21.27
N PHE A 54 -5.02 16.61 -20.50
CA PHE A 54 -5.19 16.46 -19.06
C PHE A 54 -6.08 15.26 -18.70
N ARG A 55 -7.18 15.06 -19.44
CA ARG A 55 -8.06 13.89 -19.26
C ARG A 55 -7.33 12.59 -19.55
N ARG A 56 -6.54 12.54 -20.62
CA ARG A 56 -5.74 11.37 -20.99
C ARG A 56 -4.70 11.06 -19.92
N GLU A 57 -3.93 12.07 -19.48
CA GLU A 57 -2.92 11.91 -18.43
C GLU A 57 -3.54 11.40 -17.11
N ASN A 58 -4.70 11.92 -16.72
CA ASN A 58 -5.39 11.45 -15.52
C ASN A 58 -5.95 10.03 -15.68
N LEU A 59 -6.46 9.68 -16.86
CA LEU A 59 -6.92 8.34 -17.16
C LEU A 59 -5.75 7.34 -17.12
N ASP A 60 -4.61 7.70 -17.70
CA ASP A 60 -3.39 6.89 -17.68
C ASP A 60 -2.90 6.68 -16.24
N ILE A 61 -2.86 7.74 -15.41
CA ILE A 61 -2.55 7.65 -13.98
C ILE A 61 -3.47 6.65 -13.28
N MET A 62 -4.78 6.66 -13.56
CA MET A 62 -5.71 5.72 -12.94
C MET A 62 -5.47 4.28 -13.42
N ASN A 63 -5.38 4.09 -14.75
CA ASN A 63 -5.22 2.78 -15.38
C ASN A 63 -3.96 2.03 -14.91
N GLU A 64 -2.90 2.74 -14.53
CA GLU A 64 -1.71 2.14 -13.92
C GLU A 64 -2.01 1.34 -12.64
N TYR A 65 -3.10 1.68 -11.94
CA TYR A 65 -3.44 1.08 -10.66
C TYR A 65 -4.71 0.23 -10.69
N VAL A 66 -5.60 0.37 -11.67
CA VAL A 66 -6.89 -0.35 -11.72
C VAL A 66 -6.69 -1.86 -11.56
N ASP A 67 -5.87 -2.48 -12.43
CA ASP A 67 -5.64 -3.93 -12.39
C ASP A 67 -4.96 -4.36 -11.09
N VAL A 68 -4.04 -3.52 -10.58
CA VAL A 68 -3.33 -3.77 -9.32
C VAL A 68 -4.29 -3.74 -8.13
N ILE A 69 -5.22 -2.79 -8.10
CA ILE A 69 -6.24 -2.65 -7.07
C ILE A 69 -7.17 -3.87 -7.12
N ASP A 70 -7.69 -4.21 -8.30
CA ASP A 70 -8.62 -5.34 -8.48
C ASP A 70 -7.99 -6.67 -8.00
N ASP A 71 -6.75 -6.96 -8.43
CA ASP A 71 -6.03 -8.17 -8.03
C ASP A 71 -5.71 -8.19 -6.53
N GLN A 72 -5.21 -7.07 -5.98
CA GLN A 72 -4.88 -6.95 -4.56
C GLN A 72 -6.11 -7.05 -3.67
N THR A 73 -7.23 -6.46 -4.09
CA THR A 73 -8.51 -6.53 -3.39
C THR A 73 -9.02 -7.97 -3.35
N ARG A 74 -8.98 -8.70 -4.48
CA ARG A 74 -9.35 -10.12 -4.54
C ARG A 74 -8.47 -10.98 -3.64
N GLN A 75 -7.16 -10.79 -3.70
CA GLN A 75 -6.21 -11.52 -2.88
C GLN A 75 -6.45 -11.24 -1.39
N LEU A 76 -6.58 -9.97 -1.00
CA LEU A 76 -6.82 -9.56 0.38
C LEU A 76 -8.10 -10.19 0.94
N ILE A 77 -9.22 -10.11 0.22
CA ILE A 77 -10.50 -10.68 0.65
C ILE A 77 -10.39 -12.20 0.84
N THR A 78 -9.68 -12.88 -0.06
CA THR A 78 -9.46 -14.33 0.01
C THR A 78 -8.58 -14.71 1.20
N GLU A 79 -7.48 -13.99 1.41
CA GLU A 79 -6.58 -14.19 2.56
C GLU A 79 -7.32 -13.98 3.88
N GLN A 80 -8.13 -12.91 3.99
CA GLN A 80 -8.89 -12.62 5.20
C GLN A 80 -9.95 -13.69 5.49
N PHE A 81 -10.62 -14.21 4.47
CA PHE A 81 -11.55 -15.33 4.64
C PHE A 81 -10.84 -16.58 5.18
N GLN A 82 -9.69 -16.93 4.60
CA GLN A 82 -8.89 -18.08 5.05
C GLN A 82 -8.34 -17.88 6.47
N GLU A 83 -7.90 -16.67 6.80
CA GLU A 83 -7.45 -16.29 8.14
C GLU A 83 -8.58 -16.48 9.17
N GLY A 84 -9.81 -16.05 8.83
CA GLY A 84 -11.00 -16.28 9.64
C GLY A 84 -11.27 -17.76 9.91
N GLN A 85 -11.19 -18.60 8.88
CA GLN A 85 -11.33 -20.06 9.04
C GLN A 85 -10.25 -20.67 9.94
N GLN A 86 -8.99 -20.25 9.75
CA GLN A 86 -7.86 -20.76 10.53
C GLN A 86 -7.94 -20.33 11.99
N GLN A 87 -8.30 -19.08 12.26
CA GLN A 87 -8.48 -18.56 13.61
C GLN A 87 -9.62 -19.32 14.31
N ALA A 88 -10.75 -19.50 13.64
CA ALA A 88 -11.87 -20.29 14.15
C ALA A 88 -11.47 -21.73 14.48
N GLN A 89 -10.68 -22.36 13.60
CA GLN A 89 -10.17 -23.71 13.84
C GLN A 89 -9.29 -23.80 15.09
N ARG A 90 -8.36 -22.86 15.26
CA ARG A 90 -7.47 -22.82 16.43
C ARG A 90 -8.26 -22.61 17.71
N SER A 91 -9.17 -21.63 17.73
CA SER A 91 -10.01 -21.36 18.90
C SER A 91 -10.87 -22.56 19.28
N ALA A 92 -11.40 -23.32 18.31
CA ALA A 92 -12.16 -24.52 18.62
C ALA A 92 -11.29 -25.67 19.17
N GLN A 93 -10.07 -25.84 18.66
CA GLN A 93 -9.11 -26.83 19.16
C GLN A 93 -8.65 -26.54 20.59
N GLU A 94 -8.45 -25.26 20.94
CA GLU A 94 -8.08 -24.86 22.30
C GLU A 94 -9.19 -25.12 23.32
N LEU A 95 -10.46 -25.19 22.87
CA LEU A 95 -11.64 -25.40 23.71
C LEU A 95 -12.16 -26.85 23.70
N SER A 96 -11.55 -27.75 22.93
CA SER A 96 -11.99 -29.14 22.76
C SER A 96 -10.85 -30.15 22.96
N ASP A 97 -11.01 -31.03 23.95
CA ASP A 97 -10.08 -32.14 24.19
C ASP A 97 -10.26 -33.31 23.19
N GLU A 98 -11.40 -33.40 22.50
CA GLU A 98 -11.65 -34.41 21.49
C GLU A 98 -11.30 -33.94 20.07
N PRO A 99 -10.79 -34.84 19.20
CA PRO A 99 -10.53 -34.53 17.81
C PRO A 99 -11.85 -34.19 17.10
N ILE A 100 -12.02 -32.90 16.79
CA ILE A 100 -13.24 -32.41 16.14
C ILE A 100 -13.30 -32.97 14.71
N THR A 101 -14.22 -33.91 14.47
CA THR A 101 -14.53 -34.39 13.12
C THR A 101 -15.48 -33.39 12.46
N PRO A 102 -15.07 -32.71 11.37
CA PRO A 102 -15.94 -31.78 10.67
C PRO A 102 -17.17 -32.51 10.14
N ILE A 103 -18.36 -31.95 10.34
CA ILE A 103 -19.59 -32.51 9.79
C ILE A 103 -19.55 -32.29 8.27
N PRO A 104 -19.56 -33.35 7.42
CA PRO A 104 -19.48 -33.18 5.98
C PRO A 104 -20.81 -32.63 5.46
N ASP A 105 -20.87 -31.34 5.19
CA ASP A 105 -22.14 -30.71 4.84
C ASP A 105 -22.32 -30.53 3.31
N LYS A 106 -23.28 -31.24 2.73
CA LYS A 106 -23.55 -31.22 1.27
C LYS A 106 -24.28 -29.96 0.80
N HIS A 107 -24.89 -29.19 1.71
CA HIS A 107 -25.71 -28.01 1.37
C HIS A 107 -25.03 -26.66 1.66
N PHE A 108 -23.88 -26.64 2.33
CA PHE A 108 -23.29 -25.41 2.90
C PHE A 108 -22.23 -24.72 2.03
N PHE A 109 -21.53 -25.45 1.14
CA PHE A 109 -20.40 -24.90 0.37
C PHE A 109 -20.81 -23.77 -0.58
N GLY A 110 -21.96 -23.88 -1.25
CA GLY A 110 -22.36 -22.92 -2.29
C GLY A 110 -22.84 -21.55 -1.77
N VAL A 111 -23.36 -21.47 -0.54
CA VAL A 111 -23.89 -20.20 0.02
C VAL A 111 -22.75 -19.26 0.40
N ASN A 112 -21.68 -19.80 0.99
CA ASN A 112 -20.52 -19.00 1.38
C ASN A 112 -19.75 -18.49 0.17
N GLU A 113 -19.60 -19.31 -0.88
CA GLU A 113 -19.01 -18.88 -2.14
C GLU A 113 -19.84 -17.77 -2.82
N LYS A 114 -21.16 -17.89 -2.85
CA LYS A 114 -22.05 -16.84 -3.38
C LYS A 114 -21.97 -15.53 -2.58
N LYS A 115 -21.99 -15.61 -1.25
CA LYS A 115 -21.84 -14.44 -0.37
C LYS A 115 -20.46 -13.76 -0.56
N MET A 116 -19.40 -14.55 -0.72
CA MET A 116 -18.05 -14.04 -1.00
C MET A 116 -17.93 -13.41 -2.39
N ALA A 117 -18.50 -14.06 -3.42
CA ALA A 117 -18.55 -13.51 -4.77
C ALA A 117 -19.32 -12.19 -4.80
N LYS A 118 -20.44 -12.10 -4.06
CA LYS A 118 -21.21 -10.87 -3.93
C LYS A 118 -20.42 -9.77 -3.22
N LEU A 119 -19.72 -10.11 -2.14
CA LEU A 119 -18.85 -9.19 -1.42
C LEU A 119 -17.72 -8.64 -2.31
N MET A 120 -17.12 -9.48 -3.15
CA MET A 120 -16.11 -9.06 -4.13
C MET A 120 -16.71 -8.16 -5.23
N GLU A 121 -17.88 -8.53 -5.76
CA GLU A 121 -18.60 -7.73 -6.76
C GLU A 121 -18.92 -6.33 -6.22
N ASP A 122 -19.41 -6.25 -4.98
CA ASP A 122 -19.77 -4.99 -4.35
C ASP A 122 -18.54 -4.08 -4.17
N VAL A 123 -17.40 -4.61 -3.74
CA VAL A 123 -16.16 -3.80 -3.62
C VAL A 123 -15.65 -3.35 -4.98
N THR A 124 -15.60 -4.24 -5.97
CA THR A 124 -15.15 -3.89 -7.33
C THR A 124 -16.03 -2.79 -7.92
N THR A 125 -17.35 -2.85 -7.68
CA THR A 125 -18.31 -1.84 -8.14
C THR A 125 -18.10 -0.50 -7.42
N LEU A 126 -17.83 -0.54 -6.12
CA LEU A 126 -17.52 0.66 -5.33
C LEU A 126 -16.22 1.34 -5.80
N GLU A 127 -15.17 0.55 -6.08
CA GLU A 127 -13.90 1.04 -6.60
C GLU A 127 -14.11 1.74 -7.96
N LYS A 128 -14.73 1.08 -8.94
CA LYS A 128 -15.05 1.68 -10.25
C LYS A 128 -15.88 2.95 -10.16
N THR A 129 -16.84 2.98 -9.25
CA THR A 129 -17.67 4.18 -9.01
C THR A 129 -16.82 5.32 -8.46
N ALA A 130 -15.94 5.03 -7.51
CA ALA A 130 -15.03 6.01 -6.93
C ALA A 130 -14.03 6.56 -7.95
N GLU A 131 -13.46 5.69 -8.79
CA GLU A 131 -12.54 6.06 -9.88
C GLU A 131 -13.20 7.01 -10.88
N THR A 132 -14.39 6.63 -11.37
CA THR A 132 -15.17 7.46 -12.31
C THR A 132 -15.50 8.82 -11.72
N ALA A 133 -15.91 8.84 -10.44
CA ALA A 133 -16.24 10.08 -9.74
C ALA A 133 -14.99 10.96 -9.52
N ALA A 134 -13.83 10.37 -9.24
CA ALA A 134 -12.56 11.09 -9.08
C ALA A 134 -12.10 11.74 -10.39
N LEU A 135 -12.14 11.02 -11.51
CA LEU A 135 -11.79 11.55 -12.82
C LEU A 135 -12.68 12.72 -13.21
N ARG A 136 -14.01 12.57 -13.03
CA ARG A 136 -14.98 13.63 -13.30
C ARG A 136 -14.72 14.87 -12.43
N MET A 137 -14.53 14.67 -11.12
CA MET A 137 -14.26 15.78 -10.21
C MET A 137 -12.97 16.51 -10.57
N THR A 138 -11.93 15.77 -10.98
CA THR A 138 -10.63 16.34 -11.36
C THR A 138 -10.74 17.19 -12.64
N ASP A 139 -11.53 16.75 -13.63
CA ASP A 139 -11.88 17.54 -14.81
C ASP A 139 -12.61 18.84 -14.43
N ASP A 140 -13.61 18.75 -13.55
CA ASP A 140 -14.37 19.90 -13.06
C ASP A 140 -13.47 20.90 -12.32
N ILE A 141 -12.56 20.43 -11.46
CA ILE A 141 -11.58 21.25 -10.74
C ILE A 141 -10.66 21.97 -11.72
N TYR A 142 -10.14 21.29 -12.74
CA TYR A 142 -9.26 21.90 -13.74
C TYR A 142 -9.96 23.05 -14.46
N ARG A 143 -11.18 22.83 -14.93
CA ARG A 143 -12.02 23.84 -15.60
C ARG A 143 -12.33 25.03 -14.69
N GLN A 144 -12.75 24.77 -13.45
CA GLN A 144 -13.03 25.83 -12.47
C GLN A 144 -11.78 26.64 -12.13
N THR A 145 -10.64 25.97 -12.00
CA THR A 145 -9.36 26.61 -11.70
C THR A 145 -8.95 27.55 -12.83
N LEU A 146 -9.03 27.10 -14.09
CA LEU A 146 -8.74 27.96 -15.24
C LEU A 146 -9.61 29.22 -15.27
N ASN A 147 -10.91 29.08 -15.04
CA ASN A 147 -11.84 30.22 -15.00
C ASN A 147 -11.51 31.18 -13.85
N ARG A 148 -11.23 30.67 -12.65
CA ARG A 148 -10.87 31.49 -11.47
C ARG A 148 -9.55 32.23 -11.67
N VAL A 149 -8.54 31.55 -12.23
CA VAL A 149 -7.23 32.15 -12.52
C VAL A 149 -7.38 33.27 -13.54
N GLN A 150 -8.15 33.06 -14.61
CA GLN A 150 -8.42 34.07 -15.63
C GLN A 150 -9.07 35.32 -15.04
N LEU A 151 -10.08 35.15 -14.18
CA LEU A 151 -10.74 36.26 -13.48
C LEU A 151 -9.78 37.02 -12.55
N ALA A 152 -9.00 36.28 -11.74
CA ALA A 152 -8.05 36.88 -10.80
C ALA A 152 -6.95 37.69 -11.52
N MET A 153 -6.41 37.16 -12.61
CA MET A 153 -5.39 37.86 -13.41
C MET A 153 -5.93 39.09 -14.14
N GLY A 154 -7.22 39.10 -14.52
CA GLY A 154 -7.86 40.27 -15.12
C GLY A 154 -7.91 41.50 -14.20
N THR A 155 -7.74 41.31 -12.89
CA THR A 155 -7.67 42.41 -11.91
C THR A 155 -6.28 43.05 -11.79
N GLY A 156 -5.24 42.44 -12.36
CA GLY A 156 -3.86 42.92 -12.32
C GLY A 156 -3.18 42.92 -10.95
N SER A 157 -3.87 42.50 -9.88
CA SER A 157 -3.41 42.62 -8.49
C SER A 157 -2.61 41.43 -7.96
N MET A 158 -2.57 40.33 -8.69
CA MET A 158 -1.95 39.07 -8.26
C MET A 158 -0.99 38.54 -9.30
N THR A 159 0.08 37.89 -8.84
CA THR A 159 0.90 37.05 -9.72
C THR A 159 0.14 35.79 -10.11
N LEU A 160 0.53 35.15 -11.21
CA LEU A 160 -0.13 33.92 -11.63
C LEU A 160 -0.06 32.83 -10.55
N ASN A 161 1.11 32.62 -9.95
CA ASN A 161 1.28 31.52 -8.99
C ASN A 161 0.32 31.71 -7.81
N GLU A 162 0.16 32.96 -7.35
CA GLU A 162 -0.82 33.30 -6.32
C GLU A 162 -2.26 33.08 -6.78
N ALA A 163 -2.60 33.41 -8.04
CA ALA A 163 -3.93 33.17 -8.59
C ALA A 163 -4.25 31.67 -8.69
N ILE A 164 -3.28 30.84 -9.11
CA ILE A 164 -3.43 29.37 -9.14
C ILE A 164 -3.56 28.81 -7.73
N ASP A 165 -2.71 29.26 -6.80
CA ASP A 165 -2.72 28.80 -5.42
C ASP A 165 -4.02 29.18 -4.70
N LEU A 166 -4.56 30.38 -4.98
CA LEU A 166 -5.87 30.80 -4.51
C LEU A 166 -6.99 29.94 -5.11
N ALA A 167 -6.98 29.73 -6.43
CA ALA A 167 -8.01 28.98 -7.13
C ALA A 167 -8.08 27.50 -6.73
N THR A 168 -6.94 26.90 -6.39
CA THR A 168 -6.81 25.49 -5.99
C THR A 168 -6.88 25.25 -4.48
N ARG A 169 -6.85 26.30 -3.65
CA ARG A 169 -6.82 26.19 -2.18
C ARG A 169 -7.91 25.31 -1.60
N ASP A 170 -9.17 25.52 -2.01
CA ASP A 170 -10.32 24.75 -1.52
C ASP A 170 -10.22 23.27 -1.89
N PHE A 171 -9.66 22.99 -3.08
CA PHE A 171 -9.42 21.63 -3.52
C PHE A 171 -8.30 20.97 -2.71
N LEU A 172 -7.16 21.65 -2.50
CA LEU A 172 -6.07 21.09 -1.69
C LEU A 172 -6.48 20.84 -0.23
N ASP A 173 -7.37 21.69 0.30
CA ASP A 173 -7.95 21.52 1.62
C ASP A 173 -8.74 20.21 1.76
N LYS A 174 -9.70 20.01 0.85
CA LYS A 174 -10.66 18.90 0.87
C LYS A 174 -10.11 17.60 0.24
N GLY A 175 -9.17 17.73 -0.68
CA GLY A 175 -8.74 16.68 -1.60
C GLY A 175 -9.85 16.30 -2.60
N ILE A 176 -9.73 15.12 -3.20
CA ILE A 176 -10.74 14.55 -4.08
C ILE A 176 -11.88 13.99 -3.21
N ASN A 177 -12.87 14.82 -2.92
CA ASN A 177 -14.04 14.48 -2.09
C ASN A 177 -15.30 14.22 -2.93
N CYS A 178 -15.17 13.29 -3.89
CA CYS A 178 -16.19 12.97 -4.88
C CYS A 178 -17.33 12.10 -4.35
N ILE A 179 -17.14 11.42 -3.20
CA ILE A 179 -18.16 10.55 -2.61
C ILE A 179 -19.05 11.35 -1.65
N VAL A 180 -20.36 11.22 -1.80
CA VAL A 180 -21.37 11.88 -0.97
C VAL A 180 -22.13 10.82 -0.18
N TYR A 181 -22.16 10.95 1.14
CA TYR A 181 -22.97 10.11 2.01
C TYR A 181 -24.44 10.53 2.00
N ALA A 182 -25.32 9.67 2.49
CA ALA A 182 -26.76 9.93 2.57
C ALA A 182 -27.09 11.20 3.39
N ASP A 183 -26.23 11.56 4.35
CA ASP A 183 -26.35 12.78 5.15
C ASP A 183 -25.79 14.04 4.45
N GLY A 184 -25.42 13.94 3.17
CA GLY A 184 -24.87 15.02 2.35
C GLY A 184 -23.38 15.32 2.61
N LYS A 185 -22.74 14.64 3.57
CA LYS A 185 -21.31 14.84 3.83
C LYS A 185 -20.48 14.31 2.68
N ARG A 186 -19.50 15.11 2.25
CA ARG A 186 -18.50 14.71 1.26
C ARG A 186 -17.31 14.07 1.94
N VAL A 187 -16.86 12.95 1.42
CA VAL A 187 -15.72 12.20 1.95
C VAL A 187 -14.63 12.09 0.91
N ASN A 188 -13.39 12.23 1.36
CA ASN A 188 -12.22 12.05 0.52
C ASN A 188 -12.15 10.60 0.00
N ILE A 189 -11.81 10.42 -1.28
CA ILE A 189 -11.80 9.11 -1.93
C ILE A 189 -10.90 8.09 -1.21
N ALA A 190 -9.72 8.50 -0.75
CA ALA A 190 -8.80 7.59 -0.07
C ALA A 190 -9.35 7.15 1.30
N ASP A 191 -10.02 8.05 2.02
CA ASP A 191 -10.68 7.70 3.28
C ASP A 191 -11.89 6.77 3.05
N TYR A 192 -12.63 6.97 1.95
CA TYR A 192 -13.75 6.11 1.56
C TYR A 192 -13.29 4.69 1.22
N VAL A 193 -12.32 4.55 0.32
CA VAL A 193 -11.81 3.24 -0.11
C VAL A 193 -11.17 2.51 1.07
N ARG A 194 -10.40 3.20 1.92
CA ARG A 194 -9.86 2.62 3.16
C ARG A 194 -10.96 2.04 4.05
N MET A 195 -12.05 2.78 4.23
CA MET A 195 -13.19 2.34 5.03
C MET A 195 -13.88 1.13 4.38
N ALA A 196 -14.11 1.16 3.07
CA ALA A 196 -14.75 0.07 2.32
C ALA A 196 -13.92 -1.21 2.41
N LEU A 197 -12.64 -1.16 2.06
CA LEU A 197 -11.72 -2.30 2.10
C LEU A 197 -11.58 -2.90 3.50
N ARG A 198 -11.46 -2.05 4.53
CA ARG A 198 -11.42 -2.54 5.91
C ARG A 198 -12.71 -3.28 6.27
N THR A 199 -13.86 -2.68 5.96
CA THR A 199 -15.17 -3.26 6.27
C THR A 199 -15.36 -4.60 5.57
N THR A 200 -15.01 -4.66 4.28
CA THR A 200 -15.07 -5.89 3.49
C THR A 200 -14.10 -6.95 4.00
N SER A 201 -12.85 -6.57 4.33
CA SER A 201 -11.86 -7.47 4.92
C SER A 201 -12.37 -8.09 6.22
N THR A 202 -12.92 -7.25 7.12
CA THR A 202 -13.53 -7.72 8.36
C THR A 202 -14.70 -8.68 8.08
N ARG A 203 -15.59 -8.35 7.14
CA ARG A 203 -16.72 -9.22 6.77
C ARG A 203 -16.25 -10.56 6.21
N ALA A 204 -15.22 -10.57 5.37
CA ALA A 204 -14.63 -11.79 4.83
C ALA A 204 -14.07 -12.68 5.96
N ALA A 205 -13.32 -12.10 6.90
CA ALA A 205 -12.80 -12.83 8.06
C ALA A 205 -13.92 -13.38 8.96
N LEU A 206 -14.95 -12.57 9.26
CA LEU A 206 -16.11 -13.02 10.04
C LEU A 206 -16.84 -14.17 9.33
N GLN A 207 -17.04 -14.07 8.02
CA GLN A 207 -17.71 -15.11 7.25
C GLN A 207 -16.88 -16.41 7.17
N GLY A 208 -15.56 -16.29 7.08
CA GLY A 208 -14.64 -17.43 7.18
C GLY A 208 -14.73 -18.12 8.54
N ALA A 209 -14.73 -17.33 9.63
CA ALA A 209 -14.86 -17.86 10.99
C ALA A 209 -16.22 -18.54 11.19
N ALA A 210 -17.32 -17.87 10.82
CA ALA A 210 -18.68 -18.39 10.87
C ALA A 210 -18.85 -19.71 10.11
N LYS A 211 -18.29 -19.79 8.89
CA LYS A 211 -18.28 -21.02 8.10
C LYS A 211 -17.64 -22.16 8.90
N ARG A 212 -16.50 -21.90 9.53
CA ARG A 212 -15.81 -22.93 10.30
C ARG A 212 -16.59 -23.33 11.55
N PHE A 213 -17.16 -22.38 12.29
CA PHE A 213 -17.99 -22.66 13.47
C PHE A 213 -19.18 -23.56 13.14
N ALA A 214 -19.88 -23.28 12.03
CA ALA A 214 -20.96 -24.12 11.54
C ALA A 214 -20.52 -25.54 11.17
N GLU A 215 -19.36 -25.70 10.50
CA GLU A 215 -18.80 -27.04 10.18
C GLU A 215 -18.47 -27.88 11.44
N LEU A 216 -18.27 -27.21 12.58
CA LEU A 216 -18.04 -27.85 13.88
C LEU A 216 -19.36 -28.07 14.67
N GLY A 217 -20.50 -27.67 14.11
CA GLY A 217 -21.82 -27.85 14.71
C GLY A 217 -22.21 -26.79 15.75
N TYR A 218 -21.48 -25.67 15.82
CA TYR A 218 -21.80 -24.59 16.75
C TYR A 218 -22.50 -23.42 16.05
N ASP A 219 -23.51 -22.88 16.72
CA ASP A 219 -24.29 -21.72 16.26
C ASP A 219 -24.10 -20.47 17.13
N THR A 220 -23.32 -20.55 18.21
CA THR A 220 -23.06 -19.43 19.11
C THR A 220 -21.69 -18.79 18.90
N VAL A 221 -21.63 -17.46 18.90
CA VAL A 221 -20.39 -16.68 18.77
C VAL A 221 -20.26 -15.66 19.91
N LEU A 222 -19.03 -15.45 20.37
CA LEU A 222 -18.68 -14.39 21.32
C LEU A 222 -18.09 -13.20 20.55
N VAL A 223 -18.72 -12.03 20.67
CA VAL A 223 -18.19 -10.80 20.08
C VAL A 223 -17.09 -10.24 20.97
N SER A 224 -15.96 -9.89 20.36
CA SER A 224 -14.82 -9.26 21.05
C SER A 224 -15.22 -7.97 21.79
N GLN A 225 -14.39 -7.53 22.72
CA GLN A 225 -14.49 -6.21 23.34
C GLN A 225 -13.14 -5.49 23.32
N TYR A 226 -13.17 -4.17 23.19
CA TYR A 226 -11.97 -3.34 23.20
C TYR A 226 -12.30 -1.90 23.58
N GLY A 227 -11.35 -1.22 24.22
CA GLY A 227 -11.50 0.20 24.54
C GLY A 227 -11.47 1.08 23.28
N GLY A 228 -12.17 2.22 23.28
CA GLY A 228 -12.32 3.04 22.08
C GLY A 228 -13.31 2.47 21.04
N CYS A 229 -14.15 1.51 21.42
CA CYS A 229 -15.30 1.07 20.65
C CYS A 229 -16.20 2.25 20.25
N SER A 230 -16.92 2.19 19.13
CA SER A 230 -17.89 3.23 18.77
C SER A 230 -19.12 3.20 19.69
N LYS A 231 -19.86 4.31 19.76
CA LYS A 231 -21.11 4.38 20.55
C LYS A 231 -22.18 3.40 20.07
N THR A 232 -22.18 3.07 18.78
CA THR A 232 -23.18 2.17 18.18
C THR A 232 -22.86 0.70 18.43
N CYS A 233 -21.57 0.33 18.46
CA CYS A 233 -21.17 -1.04 18.79
C CYS A 233 -21.04 -1.29 20.30
N GLU A 234 -20.80 -0.25 21.11
CA GLU A 234 -20.47 -0.37 22.54
C GLU A 234 -21.46 -1.23 23.35
N PRO A 235 -22.79 -1.14 23.13
CA PRO A 235 -23.75 -1.99 23.84
C PRO A 235 -23.68 -3.48 23.48
N TRP A 236 -23.00 -3.85 22.39
CA TRP A 236 -23.00 -5.20 21.82
C TRP A 236 -21.67 -5.94 21.96
N GLN A 237 -20.66 -5.32 22.59
CA GLN A 237 -19.34 -5.93 22.76
C GLN A 237 -19.32 -6.90 23.96
N GLY A 238 -18.50 -7.95 23.91
CA GLY A 238 -18.32 -8.88 25.03
C GLY A 238 -19.53 -9.78 25.32
N GLN A 239 -20.44 -9.92 24.36
CA GLN A 239 -21.68 -10.69 24.51
C GLN A 239 -21.71 -11.88 23.55
N VAL A 240 -22.52 -12.87 23.92
CA VAL A 240 -22.75 -14.10 23.16
C VAL A 240 -24.01 -13.96 22.31
N TYR A 241 -23.93 -14.39 21.06
CA TYR A 241 -25.02 -14.34 20.10
C TYR A 241 -25.19 -15.66 19.37
N ILE A 242 -26.41 -15.93 18.86
CA ILE A 242 -26.63 -16.89 17.78
C ILE A 242 -26.20 -16.24 16.46
N ASP A 243 -25.34 -16.90 15.69
CA ASP A 243 -24.92 -16.42 14.37
C ASP A 243 -25.94 -16.75 13.27
N ASP A 244 -27.00 -15.95 13.21
CA ASP A 244 -28.03 -15.97 12.18
C ASP A 244 -27.73 -15.03 10.99
N VAL A 245 -26.53 -14.44 10.93
CA VAL A 245 -26.14 -13.45 9.92
C VAL A 245 -25.18 -14.06 8.89
N PHE A 246 -24.09 -14.64 9.36
CA PHE A 246 -23.03 -15.14 8.51
C PHE A 246 -23.29 -16.59 8.09
N THR A 247 -23.96 -17.38 8.94
CA THR A 247 -24.40 -18.75 8.63
C THR A 247 -25.88 -18.82 8.25
N VAL A 248 -26.33 -20.01 7.81
CA VAL A 248 -27.75 -20.32 7.71
C VAL A 248 -28.11 -21.07 8.98
N TRP A 249 -28.88 -20.43 9.84
CA TRP A 249 -29.30 -21.00 11.11
C TRP A 249 -30.82 -21.20 11.09
N ASP A 250 -31.24 -22.43 11.38
CA ASP A 250 -32.65 -22.83 11.47
C ASP A 250 -32.88 -23.39 12.87
N GLY A 251 -33.33 -22.52 13.77
CA GLY A 251 -33.59 -22.83 15.17
C GLY A 251 -34.78 -22.03 15.70
N GLU A 252 -35.27 -22.43 16.87
CA GLU A 252 -36.38 -21.75 17.55
C GLU A 252 -35.96 -20.32 17.91
N LYS A 253 -36.76 -19.32 17.52
CA LYS A 253 -36.43 -17.91 17.75
C LYS A 253 -37.67 -17.06 18.06
N ASP A 254 -37.43 -15.98 18.77
CA ASP A 254 -38.36 -14.85 18.89
C ASP A 254 -37.84 -13.64 18.07
N GLU A 255 -38.29 -12.42 18.41
CA GLU A 255 -37.85 -11.18 17.73
C GLU A 255 -36.37 -10.84 17.98
N PHE A 256 -35.83 -11.24 19.13
CA PHE A 256 -34.57 -10.75 19.68
C PHE A 256 -33.55 -11.85 20.00
N GLN A 257 -34.03 -13.05 20.29
CA GLN A 257 -33.26 -14.18 20.79
C GLN A 257 -33.56 -15.45 19.98
N GLY A 258 -32.58 -16.35 19.99
CA GLY A 258 -32.67 -17.67 19.41
C GLY A 258 -32.17 -18.73 20.37
N LYS A 259 -32.73 -19.93 20.27
CA LYS A 259 -32.36 -21.08 21.07
C LYS A 259 -31.32 -21.92 20.35
N SER A 260 -30.13 -22.04 20.92
CA SER A 260 -29.03 -22.78 20.31
C SER A 260 -29.40 -24.25 20.07
N ASN A 261 -29.10 -24.74 18.87
CA ASN A 261 -29.39 -26.10 18.43
C ASN A 261 -28.50 -27.15 19.13
N TYR A 262 -27.33 -26.77 19.66
CA TYR A 262 -26.41 -27.71 20.31
C TYR A 262 -26.55 -27.74 21.84
N CYS A 263 -26.86 -26.61 22.49
CA CYS A 263 -26.97 -26.54 23.95
C CYS A 263 -28.39 -26.25 24.48
N GLY A 264 -29.34 -25.86 23.62
CA GLY A 264 -30.73 -25.60 24.01
C GLY A 264 -30.94 -24.31 24.82
N GLU A 265 -29.91 -23.49 24.99
CA GLU A 265 -29.96 -22.21 25.72
C GLU A 265 -30.32 -21.04 24.79
N TRP A 266 -30.90 -19.98 25.36
CA TRP A 266 -31.31 -18.79 24.63
C TRP A 266 -30.21 -17.72 24.62
N PHE A 267 -29.91 -17.19 23.43
CA PHE A 267 -28.96 -16.08 23.24
C PHE A 267 -29.56 -15.03 22.31
N TRP A 268 -29.04 -13.80 22.36
CA TRP A 268 -29.43 -12.75 21.43
C TRP A 268 -29.12 -13.15 19.98
N LEU A 269 -29.97 -12.77 19.05
CA LEU A 269 -29.69 -12.92 17.62
C LEU A 269 -28.62 -11.92 17.19
N LEU A 270 -27.62 -12.39 16.46
CA LEU A 270 -26.58 -11.52 15.94
C LEU A 270 -27.16 -10.49 14.96
N SER A 271 -28.19 -10.87 14.20
CA SER A 271 -28.91 -9.97 13.28
C SER A 271 -29.53 -8.79 14.00
N TYR A 272 -30.04 -8.98 15.21
CA TYR A 272 -30.59 -7.91 16.04
C TYR A 272 -29.49 -6.92 16.45
N ALA A 273 -28.34 -7.41 16.91
CA ALA A 273 -27.20 -6.56 17.26
C ALA A 273 -26.65 -5.80 16.03
N VAL A 274 -26.54 -6.47 14.88
CA VAL A 274 -26.07 -5.86 13.62
C VAL A 274 -27.02 -4.77 13.13
N LYS A 275 -28.34 -5.02 13.17
CA LYS A 275 -29.36 -4.02 12.84
C LYS A 275 -29.27 -2.78 13.73
N ASN A 276 -28.87 -2.96 14.99
CA ASN A 276 -28.73 -1.88 15.97
C ASN A 276 -27.29 -1.33 16.11
N GLY A 277 -26.39 -1.66 15.17
CA GLY A 277 -25.12 -0.93 15.02
C GLY A 277 -23.84 -1.75 15.24
N LEU A 278 -23.92 -3.04 15.57
CA LEU A 278 -22.77 -3.94 15.58
C LEU A 278 -22.23 -4.14 14.14
N PHE A 279 -20.91 -4.31 14.00
CA PHE A 279 -20.23 -4.46 12.70
C PHE A 279 -20.50 -3.35 11.67
N HIS A 280 -20.72 -2.12 12.14
CA HIS A 280 -20.83 -0.94 11.28
C HIS A 280 -19.55 -0.72 10.42
N PRO A 281 -19.60 0.16 9.40
CA PRO A 281 -18.41 0.45 8.59
C PRO A 281 -17.21 0.93 9.43
N ASN A 282 -16.00 0.46 9.10
CA ASN A 282 -14.76 0.70 9.86
C ASN A 282 -14.70 0.04 11.26
N CYS A 283 -15.64 -0.83 11.61
CA CYS A 283 -15.62 -1.59 12.86
C CYS A 283 -14.33 -2.42 13.02
N ARG A 284 -13.91 -2.67 14.28
CA ARG A 284 -12.75 -3.49 14.62
C ARG A 284 -13.09 -4.78 15.36
N HIS A 285 -14.37 -5.02 15.62
CA HIS A 285 -14.81 -6.24 16.28
C HIS A 285 -14.47 -7.44 15.40
N THR A 286 -13.94 -8.46 16.05
CA THR A 286 -13.92 -9.85 15.60
C THR A 286 -14.93 -10.64 16.44
N MET A 287 -15.16 -11.89 16.05
CA MET A 287 -15.90 -12.84 16.87
C MET A 287 -15.11 -14.13 17.01
N THR A 288 -15.28 -14.80 18.13
CA THR A 288 -14.69 -16.10 18.45
C THR A 288 -15.79 -17.12 18.72
N GLN A 289 -15.45 -18.40 18.70
CA GLN A 289 -16.37 -19.46 19.09
C GLN A 289 -16.79 -19.26 20.55
N TYR A 290 -18.09 -19.37 20.83
CA TYR A 290 -18.59 -19.59 22.19
C TYR A 290 -19.05 -21.04 22.33
N ILE A 291 -18.56 -21.75 23.33
CA ILE A 291 -19.01 -23.09 23.68
C ILE A 291 -19.59 -23.01 25.10
N HIS A 292 -20.89 -23.30 25.21
CA HIS A 292 -21.59 -23.28 26.48
C HIS A 292 -20.87 -24.14 27.53
N GLY A 293 -20.61 -23.57 28.71
CA GLY A 293 -19.90 -24.23 29.81
C GLY A 293 -18.38 -24.34 29.67
N ARG A 294 -17.78 -23.94 28.52
CA ARG A 294 -16.32 -23.98 28.31
C ARG A 294 -15.70 -22.62 28.05
N THR A 295 -16.36 -21.77 27.26
CA THR A 295 -15.87 -20.43 26.96
C THR A 295 -16.19 -19.48 28.11
N GLN A 296 -15.16 -18.83 28.65
CA GLN A 296 -15.36 -17.78 29.65
C GLN A 296 -15.72 -16.46 28.97
N ILE A 297 -16.82 -15.85 29.42
CA ILE A 297 -17.22 -14.52 28.97
C ILE A 297 -16.34 -13.50 29.72
N PRO A 298 -15.61 -12.63 29.01
CA PRO A 298 -14.73 -11.67 29.66
C PRO A 298 -15.51 -10.59 30.41
N GLU A 299 -14.97 -10.08 31.52
CA GLU A 299 -15.60 -8.99 32.27
C GLU A 299 -15.75 -7.73 31.41
N PRO A 300 -16.90 -7.03 31.46
CA PRO A 300 -17.11 -5.82 30.65
C PRO A 300 -16.11 -4.71 30.97
N ILE A 301 -15.52 -4.10 29.94
CA ILE A 301 -14.69 -2.90 30.11
C ILE A 301 -15.59 -1.74 30.58
N PRO A 302 -15.18 -0.96 31.61
CA PRO A 302 -15.94 0.21 32.07
C PRO A 302 -16.19 1.25 30.96
N ALA A 303 -17.43 1.75 30.89
CA ALA A 303 -17.85 2.72 29.86
C ALA A 303 -16.97 3.99 29.80
N GLU A 304 -16.53 4.50 30.96
CA GLU A 304 -15.66 5.67 31.02
C GLU A 304 -14.29 5.42 30.36
N LYS A 305 -13.69 4.23 30.57
CA LYS A 305 -12.43 3.86 29.91
C LYS A 305 -12.60 3.74 28.39
N ILE A 306 -13.71 3.16 27.94
CA ILE A 306 -14.02 3.05 26.50
C ILE A 306 -14.14 4.46 25.89
N LYS A 307 -14.82 5.37 26.58
CA LYS A 307 -15.02 6.76 26.14
C LYS A 307 -13.71 7.54 26.10
N GLU A 308 -12.89 7.46 27.14
CA GLU A 308 -11.59 8.14 27.20
C GLU A 308 -10.68 7.71 26.03
N GLN A 309 -10.52 6.41 25.83
CA GLN A 309 -9.73 5.87 24.71
C GLN A 309 -10.30 6.30 23.35
N ARG A 310 -11.62 6.35 23.19
CA ARG A 310 -12.28 6.84 21.97
C ARG A 310 -11.92 8.30 21.69
N GLU A 311 -11.92 9.15 22.71
CA GLU A 311 -11.60 10.58 22.58
C GLU A 311 -10.12 10.79 22.22
N LEU A 312 -9.21 10.04 22.85
CA LEU A 312 -7.78 10.05 22.52
C LEU A 312 -7.53 9.62 21.07
N GLU A 313 -8.13 8.52 20.64
CA GLU A 313 -8.02 8.07 19.25
C GLU A 313 -8.59 9.12 18.28
N GLN A 314 -9.74 9.73 18.58
CA GLN A 314 -10.32 10.77 17.71
C GLN A 314 -9.41 11.99 17.57
N LYS A 315 -8.75 12.41 18.67
CA LYS A 315 -7.72 13.47 18.66
C LYS A 315 -6.53 13.06 17.77
N GLN A 316 -6.00 11.85 17.93
CA GLN A 316 -4.94 11.34 17.07
C GLN A 316 -5.35 11.37 15.59
N ARG A 317 -6.57 10.91 15.25
CA ARG A 317 -7.07 10.92 13.86
C ARG A 317 -7.23 12.35 13.33
N ALA A 318 -7.61 13.32 14.15
CA ALA A 318 -7.68 14.72 13.75
C ALA A 318 -6.28 15.28 13.42
N MET A 319 -5.27 14.97 14.22
CA MET A 319 -3.88 15.34 13.97
C MET A 319 -3.33 14.67 12.71
N GLU A 320 -3.59 13.38 12.48
CA GLU A 320 -3.22 12.69 11.24
C GLU A 320 -3.85 13.34 9.99
N ARG A 321 -5.13 13.71 10.06
CA ARG A 321 -5.80 14.45 8.98
C ARG A 321 -5.16 15.82 8.73
N LYS A 322 -4.77 16.54 9.79
CA LYS A 322 -4.02 17.81 9.70
C LYS A 322 -2.69 17.61 8.96
N VAL A 323 -1.94 16.55 9.28
CA VAL A 323 -0.69 16.20 8.59
C VAL A 323 -0.95 15.93 7.11
N ARG A 324 -1.93 15.08 6.76
CA ARG A 324 -2.25 14.77 5.36
C ARG A 324 -2.67 16.02 4.56
N LYS A 325 -3.53 16.86 5.14
CA LYS A 325 -3.92 18.16 4.58
C LYS A 325 -2.70 19.04 4.28
N LEU A 326 -1.79 19.21 5.24
CA LEU A 326 -0.58 20.03 5.05
C LEU A 326 0.34 19.48 3.96
N LYS A 327 0.42 18.15 3.81
CA LYS A 327 1.20 17.53 2.73
C LYS A 327 0.57 17.74 1.36
N ARG A 328 -0.76 17.70 1.23
CA ARG A 328 -1.46 18.11 0.00
C ARG A 328 -1.15 19.53 -0.40
N PHE A 329 -1.20 20.47 0.55
CA PHE A 329 -0.78 21.85 0.31
C PHE A 329 0.69 21.94 -0.14
N ALA A 330 1.61 21.25 0.54
CA ALA A 330 3.02 21.26 0.15
C ALA A 330 3.28 20.72 -1.27
N ALA A 331 2.46 19.77 -1.74
CA ALA A 331 2.56 19.21 -3.10
C ALA A 331 1.92 20.11 -4.17
N GLY A 332 0.70 20.59 -3.88
CA GLY A 332 -0.15 21.32 -4.82
C GLY A 332 0.21 22.79 -5.02
N THR A 333 0.80 23.46 -4.03
CA THR A 333 1.18 24.87 -4.12
C THR A 333 2.24 25.11 -5.20
N CYS A 334 2.00 26.08 -6.08
CA CYS A 334 2.87 26.50 -7.18
C CYS A 334 4.03 27.37 -6.72
N ASP A 335 3.79 28.27 -5.77
CA ASP A 335 4.81 29.15 -5.20
C ASP A 335 5.85 28.38 -4.37
N PRO A 336 7.16 28.45 -4.72
CA PRO A 336 8.21 27.69 -4.03
C PRO A 336 8.37 28.03 -2.55
N ASP A 337 8.25 29.30 -2.17
CA ASP A 337 8.44 29.76 -0.79
C ASP A 337 7.27 29.34 0.10
N THR A 338 6.05 29.47 -0.40
CA THR A 338 4.83 28.99 0.26
C THR A 338 4.86 27.46 0.39
N ALA A 339 5.30 26.73 -0.64
CA ALA A 339 5.47 25.28 -0.57
C ALA A 339 6.51 24.87 0.49
N LYS A 340 7.63 25.61 0.60
CA LYS A 340 8.65 25.40 1.65
C LYS A 340 8.08 25.66 3.04
N ALA A 341 7.26 26.69 3.21
CA ALA A 341 6.57 26.97 4.47
C ALA A 341 5.60 25.83 4.86
N TYR A 342 4.85 25.27 3.91
CA TYR A 342 4.00 24.10 4.17
C TYR A 342 4.81 22.87 4.57
N ARG A 343 5.96 22.60 3.93
CA ARG A 343 6.86 21.50 4.35
C ARG A 343 7.35 21.67 5.79
N LYS A 344 7.62 22.90 6.24
CA LYS A 344 7.96 23.19 7.64
C LYS A 344 6.78 22.89 8.57
N LYS A 345 5.55 23.32 8.21
CA LYS A 345 4.32 23.03 8.96
C LYS A 345 4.03 21.52 9.04
N VAL A 346 4.31 20.76 7.99
CA VAL A 346 4.21 19.29 8.01
C VAL A 346 5.12 18.70 9.09
N ARG A 347 6.39 19.11 9.14
CA ARG A 347 7.34 18.62 10.15
C ARG A 347 6.89 18.95 11.57
N GLN A 348 6.39 20.18 11.79
CA GLN A 348 5.84 20.61 13.07
C GLN A 348 4.63 19.77 13.47
N ALA A 349 3.65 19.59 12.58
CA ALA A 349 2.47 18.77 12.86
C ALA A 349 2.82 17.30 13.12
N GLN A 350 3.86 16.76 12.47
CA GLN A 350 4.35 15.41 12.75
C GLN A 350 5.07 15.30 14.10
N GLN A 351 5.73 16.37 14.56
CA GLN A 351 6.31 16.42 15.90
C GLN A 351 5.21 16.53 16.97
N GLU A 352 4.20 17.39 16.76
CA GLU A 352 3.02 17.48 17.63
C GLU A 352 2.31 16.12 17.76
N LEU A 353 2.06 15.45 16.64
CA LEU A 353 1.46 14.12 16.62
C LEU A 353 2.31 13.09 17.36
N LYS A 354 3.64 13.13 17.17
CA LYS A 354 4.56 12.23 17.88
C LYS A 354 4.49 12.48 19.39
N ALA A 355 4.59 13.73 19.82
CA ALA A 355 4.54 14.08 21.24
C ALA A 355 3.21 13.64 21.89
N PHE A 356 2.08 13.85 21.20
CA PHE A 356 0.77 13.41 21.69
C PHE A 356 0.65 11.89 21.82
N ILE A 357 1.27 11.13 20.88
CA ILE A 357 1.29 9.66 20.98
C ILE A 357 2.23 9.20 22.09
N ASP A 358 3.39 9.84 22.25
CA ASP A 358 4.36 9.51 23.29
C ASP A 358 3.79 9.81 24.70
N GLU A 359 2.96 10.85 24.84
CA GLU A 359 2.24 11.19 26.08
C GLU A 359 1.19 10.15 26.49
N HIS A 360 0.59 9.47 25.51
CA HIS A 360 -0.46 8.47 25.70
C HIS A 360 -0.07 7.10 25.13
N TYR A 361 1.19 6.69 25.27
CA TYR A 361 1.77 5.52 24.62
C TYR A 361 1.14 4.18 25.02
N ASP A 362 0.47 4.16 26.18
CA ASP A 362 -0.26 3.02 26.74
C ASP A 362 -1.55 2.71 25.97
N VAL A 363 -2.14 3.73 25.32
CA VAL A 363 -3.40 3.63 24.57
C VAL A 363 -3.19 3.88 23.07
N LEU A 364 -2.29 4.79 22.71
CA LEU A 364 -2.09 5.25 21.34
C LEU A 364 -0.84 4.65 20.73
N HIS A 365 -0.93 4.37 19.43
CA HIS A 365 0.19 3.86 18.65
C HIS A 365 0.35 4.65 17.37
N ARG A 366 1.61 4.94 17.02
CA ARG A 366 1.95 5.65 15.79
C ARG A 366 1.87 4.72 14.58
N ASP A 367 1.02 5.09 13.64
CA ASP A 367 0.86 4.38 12.39
C ASP A 367 1.38 5.24 11.23
N TYR A 368 2.66 5.05 10.88
CA TYR A 368 3.30 5.78 9.79
C TYR A 368 2.58 5.62 8.46
N SER A 369 1.83 4.52 8.26
CA SER A 369 1.06 4.32 7.03
C SER A 369 -0.08 5.32 6.85
N ARG A 370 -0.57 5.91 7.95
CA ARG A 370 -1.66 6.91 7.94
C ARG A 370 -1.16 8.34 7.75
N GLU A 371 0.14 8.54 7.95
CA GLU A 371 0.83 9.81 7.72
C GLU A 371 1.52 9.86 6.34
N LYS A 372 1.87 8.71 5.74
CA LYS A 372 2.55 8.67 4.44
C LYS A 372 1.64 9.29 3.38
N VAL A 373 2.22 10.20 2.62
CA VAL A 373 1.59 10.89 1.50
C VAL A 373 2.60 10.72 0.38
N TYR A 374 2.30 9.88 -0.61
CA TYR A 374 3.13 9.73 -1.80
C TYR A 374 2.80 10.87 -2.76
N GLY A 375 3.25 12.06 -2.38
CA GLY A 375 2.92 13.31 -3.06
C GLY A 375 3.98 14.34 -2.77
N GLY A 376 4.99 14.32 -3.62
CA GLY A 376 6.19 15.13 -3.54
C GLY A 376 7.24 14.43 -4.38
N SER A 377 7.32 14.88 -5.64
CA SER A 377 7.92 14.22 -6.80
C SER A 377 7.06 13.10 -7.38
N ILE A 378 6.67 13.31 -8.65
CA ILE A 378 6.81 12.24 -9.62
C ILE A 378 8.24 11.75 -9.44
N ASN A 379 8.36 10.56 -8.90
CA ASN A 379 9.47 9.72 -9.28
C ASN A 379 9.27 9.39 -10.76
N ASN A 380 9.91 10.15 -11.64
CA ASN A 380 10.29 9.62 -12.96
C ASN A 380 11.34 8.56 -12.65
N ALA A 381 10.91 7.39 -12.16
CA ALA A 381 11.73 6.62 -11.22
C ALA A 381 12.19 7.47 -10.01
N LYS A 382 12.29 6.86 -8.83
CA LYS A 382 13.17 7.44 -7.83
C LYS A 382 14.53 6.96 -8.32
N ASP A 383 15.43 7.88 -8.65
CA ASP A 383 16.85 7.64 -8.40
C ASP A 383 16.90 7.14 -6.97
N ILE A 384 17.05 5.84 -6.83
CA ILE A 384 17.50 5.31 -5.57
C ILE A 384 18.95 5.76 -5.58
N ASP A 385 19.24 6.69 -4.69
CA ASP A 385 20.56 7.18 -4.32
C ASP A 385 21.31 6.03 -3.59
N ILE A 386 21.25 4.84 -4.18
CA ILE A 386 22.04 3.63 -3.97
C ILE A 386 23.47 3.92 -4.41
N PHE A 387 23.57 4.72 -5.46
CA PHE A 387 24.78 4.97 -6.18
C PHE A 387 25.37 6.30 -5.72
N ASN A 388 26.64 6.33 -5.33
CA ASN A 388 27.33 7.58 -5.04
C ASN A 388 27.75 8.23 -6.37
N GLU A 389 27.06 9.30 -6.77
CA GLU A 389 27.21 9.96 -8.09
C GLU A 389 28.19 11.14 -8.10
N ASN A 390 28.85 11.44 -6.98
CA ASN A 390 29.71 12.62 -6.81
C ASN A 390 30.94 12.68 -7.76
N GLU A 391 31.12 11.70 -8.65
CA GLU A 391 32.25 11.57 -9.58
C GLU A 391 31.81 11.33 -11.05
N MET A 392 30.55 11.60 -11.42
CA MET A 392 30.05 11.34 -12.79
C MET A 392 30.21 12.57 -13.72
N PRO A 393 30.72 12.39 -14.95
CA PRO A 393 30.79 13.47 -15.96
C PRO A 393 29.40 13.80 -16.54
N GLU A 394 29.15 15.08 -16.86
CA GLU A 394 27.84 15.59 -17.35
C GLU A 394 27.33 14.90 -18.66
N ASN A 395 28.18 14.20 -19.40
CA ASN A 395 27.86 13.49 -20.65
C ASN A 395 27.98 11.94 -20.55
N ALA A 396 27.71 11.36 -19.38
CA ALA A 396 27.80 9.91 -19.14
C ALA A 396 26.80 9.08 -19.99
N GLU A 397 27.30 8.15 -20.81
CA GLU A 397 26.44 7.23 -21.60
C GLU A 397 25.64 6.24 -20.74
N ILE A 398 26.20 5.83 -19.58
CA ILE A 398 25.63 4.88 -18.62
C ILE A 398 25.38 5.62 -17.31
N THR A 399 24.11 5.83 -16.97
CA THR A 399 23.71 6.53 -15.74
C THR A 399 23.10 5.55 -14.72
N ALA A 400 23.07 5.95 -13.45
CA ALA A 400 22.45 5.18 -12.37
C ALA A 400 20.99 4.83 -12.69
N ASP A 401 20.21 5.82 -13.13
CA ASP A 401 18.85 5.66 -13.65
C ASP A 401 18.71 4.50 -14.64
N LYS A 402 19.56 4.49 -15.69
CA LYS A 402 19.50 3.46 -16.74
C LYS A 402 19.80 2.07 -16.17
N ILE A 403 20.71 1.98 -15.20
CA ILE A 403 21.05 0.72 -14.51
C ILE A 403 19.87 0.24 -13.67
N VAL A 404 19.22 1.14 -12.93
CA VAL A 404 18.03 0.82 -12.11
C VAL A 404 16.88 0.34 -13.01
N GLU A 405 16.62 1.01 -14.13
CA GLU A 405 15.60 0.59 -15.10
C GLU A 405 15.90 -0.80 -15.68
N GLU A 406 17.16 -1.10 -16.04
CA GLU A 406 17.52 -2.45 -16.47
C GLU A 406 17.32 -3.48 -15.36
N LEU A 407 17.66 -3.18 -14.10
CA LEU A 407 17.45 -4.11 -12.97
C LEU A 407 15.96 -4.43 -12.74
N LYS A 408 15.05 -3.49 -12.97
CA LYS A 408 13.60 -3.71 -12.82
C LYS A 408 13.04 -4.75 -13.80
N THR A 409 13.75 -5.05 -14.89
CA THR A 409 13.27 -5.97 -15.94
C THR A 409 13.14 -7.44 -15.52
N SER A 410 13.66 -7.82 -14.35
CA SER A 410 13.65 -9.22 -13.89
C SER A 410 13.44 -9.36 -12.39
N LYS A 411 12.96 -10.54 -11.97
CA LYS A 411 12.84 -10.90 -10.55
C LYS A 411 14.16 -10.77 -9.78
N ILE A 412 15.28 -11.19 -10.36
CA ILE A 412 16.61 -11.12 -9.72
C ILE A 412 17.07 -9.68 -9.56
N GLY A 413 16.81 -8.83 -10.55
CA GLY A 413 17.17 -7.42 -10.46
C GLY A 413 16.27 -6.67 -9.46
N LEU A 414 14.98 -6.99 -9.35
CA LEU A 414 14.12 -6.49 -8.27
C LEU A 414 14.56 -6.94 -6.88
N GLU A 415 14.98 -8.20 -6.72
CA GLU A 415 15.60 -8.68 -5.48
C GLU A 415 16.93 -7.99 -5.21
N THR A 416 17.68 -7.63 -6.26
CA THR A 416 18.96 -6.93 -6.14
C THR A 416 18.74 -5.52 -5.63
N LEU A 417 17.77 -4.78 -6.17
CA LEU A 417 17.40 -3.45 -5.68
C LEU A 417 16.98 -3.48 -4.21
N LYS A 418 16.18 -4.47 -3.79
CA LYS A 418 15.79 -4.66 -2.39
C LYS A 418 16.96 -4.93 -1.46
N ASP A 419 17.89 -5.79 -1.88
CA ASP A 419 19.05 -6.12 -1.06
C ASP A 419 20.01 -4.93 -0.96
N ILE A 420 20.10 -4.12 -2.02
CA ILE A 420 20.95 -2.93 -2.03
C ILE A 420 20.42 -1.85 -1.07
N GLU A 421 19.09 -1.73 -0.90
CA GLU A 421 18.51 -0.86 0.14
C GLU A 421 18.93 -1.27 1.58
N SER A 422 19.38 -2.51 1.77
CA SER A 422 19.84 -3.03 3.07
C SER A 422 21.36 -2.96 3.27
N LEU A 423 22.13 -2.44 2.29
CA LEU A 423 23.57 -2.29 2.42
C LEU A 423 23.93 -1.22 3.47
N PRO A 424 24.98 -1.44 4.27
CA PRO A 424 25.47 -0.45 5.22
C PRO A 424 26.08 0.78 4.53
N GLN A 425 26.54 0.65 3.29
CA GLN A 425 27.11 1.72 2.46
C GLN A 425 26.54 1.67 1.04
N ARG A 426 26.50 2.84 0.39
CA ARG A 426 26.06 3.00 -0.99
C ARG A 426 27.06 2.34 -1.95
N ILE A 427 26.57 1.81 -3.06
CA ILE A 427 27.41 1.33 -4.16
C ILE A 427 28.04 2.57 -4.82
N LYS A 428 29.33 2.58 -5.11
CA LYS A 428 29.97 3.69 -5.82
C LYS A 428 30.00 3.40 -7.32
N LEU A 429 29.43 4.29 -8.14
CA LEU A 429 29.60 4.22 -9.60
C LEU A 429 30.76 5.14 -9.99
N THR A 430 31.72 4.63 -10.74
CA THR A 430 32.87 5.42 -11.19
C THR A 430 33.17 5.18 -12.67
N TYR A 431 33.60 6.25 -13.35
CA TYR A 431 34.12 6.20 -14.72
C TYR A 431 35.64 5.97 -14.78
N GLU A 432 36.29 5.70 -13.65
CA GLU A 432 37.68 5.27 -13.63
C GLU A 432 37.86 3.99 -14.46
N ARG A 433 38.81 4.02 -15.40
CA ARG A 433 39.14 2.88 -16.24
C ARG A 433 40.21 2.05 -15.56
N ARG A 434 39.90 0.79 -15.24
CA ARG A 434 40.93 -0.14 -14.76
C ARG A 434 41.59 -0.88 -15.91
N SER A 435 42.91 -0.97 -15.86
CA SER A 435 43.74 -1.67 -16.85
C SER A 435 43.56 -3.19 -16.85
N ASP A 436 43.07 -3.77 -15.75
CA ASP A 436 42.78 -5.21 -15.61
C ASP A 436 41.40 -5.63 -16.12
N GLY A 437 40.57 -4.69 -16.58
CA GLY A 437 39.26 -4.99 -17.18
C GLY A 437 38.16 -5.38 -16.19
N VAL A 438 38.41 -5.28 -14.88
CA VAL A 438 37.41 -5.59 -13.83
C VAL A 438 36.21 -4.63 -13.91
N ARG A 439 34.99 -5.15 -13.76
CA ARG A 439 33.74 -4.37 -13.88
C ARG A 439 33.18 -3.89 -12.54
N GLY A 440 33.58 -4.50 -11.43
CA GLY A 440 33.22 -4.11 -10.08
C GLY A 440 34.18 -4.72 -9.06
N ASP A 441 34.30 -4.11 -7.90
CA ASP A 441 35.00 -4.69 -6.76
C ASP A 441 34.38 -4.28 -5.42
N GLU A 442 34.62 -5.08 -4.38
CA GLU A 442 34.28 -4.76 -2.99
C GLU A 442 35.58 -4.55 -2.19
N ARG A 443 35.75 -3.37 -1.59
CA ARG A 443 36.89 -3.07 -0.71
C ARG A 443 36.39 -2.41 0.58
N ASN A 444 36.78 -2.95 1.74
CA ASN A 444 36.42 -2.43 3.06
C ASN A 444 34.90 -2.24 3.28
N GLY A 445 34.07 -3.10 2.67
CA GLY A 445 32.61 -3.03 2.76
C GLY A 445 31.96 -1.99 1.84
N GLU A 446 32.72 -1.36 0.96
CA GLU A 446 32.23 -0.48 -0.11
C GLU A 446 32.29 -1.23 -1.44
N ILE A 447 31.14 -1.36 -2.11
CA ILE A 447 31.05 -1.95 -3.45
C ILE A 447 31.23 -0.83 -4.48
N ARG A 448 32.08 -1.03 -5.49
CA ARG A 448 32.31 -0.09 -6.59
C ARG A 448 32.08 -0.74 -7.94
N ILE A 449 31.53 0.01 -8.89
CA ILE A 449 31.28 -0.44 -10.27
C ILE A 449 32.02 0.50 -11.22
N PHE A 450 32.86 -0.08 -12.08
CA PHE A 450 33.66 0.65 -13.07
C PHE A 450 32.90 0.73 -14.40
N LEU A 451 32.18 1.83 -14.61
CA LEU A 451 31.29 2.02 -15.76
C LEU A 451 32.06 2.05 -17.09
N SER A 452 33.27 2.59 -17.11
CA SER A 452 34.16 2.59 -18.29
C SER A 452 34.58 1.19 -18.76
N ASN A 453 34.51 0.20 -17.87
CA ASN A 453 34.80 -1.20 -18.20
C ASN A 453 33.53 -1.99 -18.60
N CYS A 454 32.35 -1.37 -18.50
CA CYS A 454 31.07 -1.94 -18.91
C CYS A 454 30.74 -1.55 -20.35
N LYS A 455 30.43 -2.53 -21.21
CA LYS A 455 30.14 -2.28 -22.64
C LYS A 455 28.87 -1.46 -22.88
N ASN A 456 27.89 -1.57 -21.99
CA ASN A 456 26.61 -0.87 -22.03
C ASN A 456 25.88 -1.03 -20.68
N VAL A 457 24.71 -0.40 -20.56
CA VAL A 457 23.84 -0.46 -19.37
C VAL A 457 23.55 -1.88 -18.90
N LYS A 458 23.33 -2.83 -19.82
CA LYS A 458 23.05 -4.23 -19.46
C LYS A 458 24.23 -4.89 -18.75
N TRP A 459 25.44 -4.59 -19.20
CA TRP A 459 26.66 -5.07 -18.55
C TRP A 459 26.87 -4.42 -17.18
N ALA A 460 26.53 -3.14 -17.02
CA ALA A 460 26.61 -2.44 -15.74
C ALA A 460 25.60 -3.01 -14.71
N ALA A 461 24.35 -3.25 -15.10
CA ALA A 461 23.34 -3.88 -14.25
C ALA A 461 23.75 -5.29 -13.79
N ARG A 462 24.34 -6.07 -14.70
CA ARG A 462 24.91 -7.38 -14.36
C ARG A 462 26.06 -7.27 -13.35
N SER A 463 26.94 -6.28 -13.50
CA SER A 463 28.02 -6.04 -12.53
C SER A 463 27.47 -5.71 -11.14
N VAL A 464 26.39 -4.93 -11.05
CA VAL A 464 25.71 -4.67 -9.78
C VAL A 464 25.17 -5.95 -9.14
N ILE A 465 24.52 -6.82 -9.94
CA ILE A 465 24.04 -8.14 -9.47
C ILE A 465 25.20 -9.02 -9.01
N HIS A 466 26.31 -8.98 -9.73
CA HIS A 466 27.52 -9.76 -9.43
C HIS A 466 28.07 -9.39 -8.04
N GLU A 467 28.37 -8.12 -7.81
CA GLU A 467 28.93 -7.65 -6.52
C GLU A 467 27.93 -7.83 -5.37
N ARG A 468 26.63 -7.54 -5.60
CA ARG A 468 25.59 -7.82 -4.60
C ARG A 468 25.54 -9.30 -4.23
N THR A 469 25.78 -10.21 -5.17
CA THR A 469 25.75 -11.66 -4.91
C THR A 469 26.91 -12.10 -4.02
N HIS A 470 28.10 -11.51 -4.20
CA HIS A 470 29.23 -11.70 -3.28
C HIS A 470 28.86 -11.28 -1.86
N TRP A 471 28.34 -10.06 -1.71
CA TRP A 471 27.94 -9.51 -0.42
C TRP A 471 26.83 -10.34 0.26
N LYS A 472 25.74 -10.63 -0.47
CA LYS A 472 24.54 -11.32 0.06
C LYS A 472 24.88 -12.70 0.66
N TYR A 473 25.75 -13.44 0.00
CA TYR A 473 26.10 -14.80 0.42
C TYR A 473 27.39 -14.86 1.23
N GLY A 474 28.12 -13.75 1.38
CA GLY A 474 29.42 -13.72 2.05
C GLY A 474 30.43 -14.66 1.38
N ILE A 475 30.45 -14.65 0.04
CA ILE A 475 31.28 -15.52 -0.79
C ILE A 475 32.31 -14.68 -1.55
N SER A 476 33.57 -15.08 -1.61
CA SER A 476 34.61 -14.41 -2.41
C SER A 476 35.80 -15.35 -2.65
N GLN A 477 36.69 -14.96 -3.58
CA GLN A 477 38.00 -15.59 -3.81
C GLN A 477 37.97 -17.11 -4.07
N SER A 478 36.96 -17.59 -4.81
CA SER A 478 36.87 -19.00 -5.22
C SER A 478 36.22 -19.15 -6.59
N GLN A 479 36.57 -20.19 -7.32
CA GLN A 479 35.88 -20.49 -8.59
C GLN A 479 34.38 -20.77 -8.39
N TRP A 480 33.99 -21.30 -7.23
CA TRP A 480 32.57 -21.55 -6.94
C TRP A 480 31.80 -20.24 -6.73
N SER A 481 32.37 -19.26 -6.02
CA SER A 481 31.71 -17.97 -5.81
C SER A 481 31.48 -17.24 -7.12
N GLU A 482 32.47 -17.20 -8.00
CA GLU A 482 32.34 -16.62 -9.34
C GLU A 482 31.28 -17.33 -10.18
N CYS A 483 31.18 -18.66 -10.09
CA CYS A 483 30.13 -19.42 -10.75
C CYS A 483 28.73 -19.03 -10.26
N VAL A 484 28.56 -18.77 -8.96
CA VAL A 484 27.28 -18.36 -8.37
C VAL A 484 26.90 -16.95 -8.82
N CYS A 485 27.86 -16.02 -8.84
CA CYS A 485 27.64 -14.64 -9.31
C CYS A 485 27.28 -14.59 -10.79
N LEU A 486 28.04 -15.28 -11.65
CA LEU A 486 27.72 -15.40 -13.09
C LEU A 486 26.39 -16.11 -13.36
N ALA A 487 25.99 -17.05 -12.50
CA ALA A 487 24.69 -17.69 -12.60
C ALA A 487 23.55 -16.68 -12.37
N GLN A 488 23.69 -15.75 -11.41
CA GLN A 488 22.68 -14.70 -11.19
C GLN A 488 22.66 -13.68 -12.32
N GLU A 489 23.83 -13.28 -12.85
CA GLU A 489 23.91 -12.43 -14.05
C GLU A 489 23.17 -13.04 -15.23
N LEU A 490 23.38 -14.34 -15.50
CA LEU A 490 22.79 -15.01 -16.64
C LEU A 490 21.27 -15.21 -16.49
N LYS A 491 20.81 -15.50 -15.27
CA LYS A 491 19.38 -15.60 -14.97
C LYS A 491 18.66 -14.25 -15.15
N HIS A 492 19.28 -13.15 -14.71
CA HIS A 492 18.80 -11.80 -14.98
C HIS A 492 18.75 -11.52 -16.49
N ALA A 493 19.84 -11.79 -17.20
CA ALA A 493 19.94 -11.60 -18.64
C ALA A 493 18.91 -12.37 -19.47
N ARG A 494 18.44 -13.52 -18.96
CA ARG A 494 17.46 -14.40 -19.60
C ARG A 494 16.05 -14.23 -19.04
N ASN A 495 15.87 -13.32 -18.08
CA ASN A 495 14.64 -13.09 -17.32
C ASN A 495 13.96 -14.39 -16.84
N ARG A 496 14.73 -15.27 -16.20
CA ARG A 496 14.23 -16.53 -15.62
C ARG A 496 14.96 -16.90 -14.34
N ASP A 497 14.35 -17.72 -13.51
CA ASP A 497 14.91 -18.14 -12.20
C ASP A 497 15.71 -19.45 -12.26
N TYR A 498 15.77 -20.12 -13.41
CA TYR A 498 16.49 -21.38 -13.63
C TYR A 498 17.61 -21.27 -14.69
N LEU A 499 18.54 -22.24 -14.65
CA LEU A 499 19.59 -22.42 -15.65
C LEU A 499 19.59 -23.85 -16.16
N THR A 500 19.80 -24.01 -17.46
CA THR A 500 19.97 -25.33 -18.10
C THR A 500 21.28 -25.99 -17.69
N ILE A 501 21.40 -27.30 -17.87
CA ILE A 501 22.64 -28.05 -17.59
C ILE A 501 23.78 -27.54 -18.47
N SER A 502 23.50 -27.21 -19.74
CA SER A 502 24.48 -26.66 -20.68
C SER A 502 25.04 -25.32 -20.18
N GLU A 503 24.19 -24.39 -19.76
CA GLU A 503 24.62 -23.08 -19.26
C GLU A 503 25.44 -23.19 -17.97
N LYS A 504 25.05 -24.08 -17.06
CA LYS A 504 25.84 -24.35 -15.84
C LYS A 504 27.24 -24.85 -16.20
N ARG A 505 27.37 -25.76 -17.18
CA ARG A 505 28.68 -26.26 -17.66
C ARG A 505 29.51 -25.15 -18.31
N THR A 506 28.87 -24.29 -19.11
CA THR A 506 29.54 -23.14 -19.75
C THR A 506 30.08 -22.15 -18.72
N ILE A 507 29.31 -21.84 -17.68
CA ILE A 507 29.75 -20.95 -16.58
C ILE A 507 30.97 -21.56 -15.88
N ILE A 508 30.91 -22.84 -15.50
CA ILE A 508 32.01 -23.51 -14.80
C ILE A 508 33.29 -23.51 -15.65
N LYS A 509 33.18 -23.77 -16.95
CA LYS A 509 34.32 -23.74 -17.86
C LYS A 509 34.92 -22.33 -17.96
N ALA A 510 34.08 -21.33 -18.20
CA ALA A 510 34.52 -19.94 -18.32
C ALA A 510 35.23 -19.43 -17.06
N VAL A 511 34.72 -19.77 -15.86
CA VAL A 511 35.36 -19.37 -14.60
C VAL A 511 36.72 -20.02 -14.40
N LYS A 512 36.88 -21.30 -14.77
CA LYS A 512 38.18 -21.99 -14.68
C LYS A 512 39.23 -21.39 -15.61
N ASP A 513 38.80 -20.94 -16.79
CA ASP A 513 39.68 -20.35 -17.79
C ASP A 513 40.09 -18.91 -17.39
N VAL A 514 39.19 -18.15 -16.76
CA VAL A 514 39.42 -16.74 -16.38
C VAL A 514 40.11 -16.60 -15.02
N TYR A 515 39.86 -17.52 -14.08
CA TYR A 515 40.43 -17.51 -12.73
C TYR A 515 41.13 -18.84 -12.39
N PRO A 516 42.19 -19.22 -13.13
CA PRO A 516 42.94 -20.45 -12.88
C PRO A 516 43.65 -20.47 -11.51
N GLU A 517 43.93 -19.30 -10.94
CA GLU A 517 44.58 -19.12 -9.65
C GLU A 517 43.67 -19.36 -8.44
N PHE A 518 42.35 -19.34 -8.64
CA PHE A 518 41.38 -19.57 -7.55
C PHE A 518 41.10 -21.05 -7.35
N ASN A 519 41.02 -21.47 -6.09
CA ASN A 519 40.66 -22.84 -5.72
C ASN A 519 39.14 -23.06 -5.83
N TRP A 520 38.73 -24.26 -6.21
CA TRP A 520 37.33 -24.68 -6.17
C TRP A 520 36.91 -25.04 -4.73
N ARG A 521 36.30 -24.09 -3.99
CA ARG A 521 35.80 -24.29 -2.61
C ARG A 521 34.30 -24.02 -2.54
N LYS A 522 33.50 -24.98 -2.05
CA LYS A 522 32.04 -24.80 -1.83
C LYS A 522 31.78 -24.14 -0.47
N GLY A 523 30.87 -23.17 -0.42
CA GLY A 523 30.36 -22.55 0.82
C GLY A 523 30.81 -21.10 1.02
N GLY A 524 30.00 -20.35 1.77
CA GLY A 524 30.22 -18.94 2.14
C GLY A 524 30.18 -18.74 3.65
N TYR A 525 30.65 -17.58 4.11
CA TYR A 525 30.57 -17.20 5.52
C TYR A 525 29.43 -16.21 5.73
N VAL A 526 28.42 -16.60 6.51
CA VAL A 526 27.34 -15.71 6.93
C VAL A 526 27.58 -15.35 8.39
N HIS A 527 27.78 -14.07 8.70
CA HIS A 527 28.08 -13.57 10.06
C HIS A 527 29.25 -14.30 10.75
N GLY A 528 30.33 -14.58 10.01
CA GLY A 528 31.51 -15.25 10.56
C GLY A 528 31.36 -16.74 10.83
N ARG A 529 30.25 -17.39 10.44
CA ARG A 529 30.08 -18.84 10.50
C ARG A 529 30.03 -19.46 9.10
N ARG A 530 30.80 -20.53 8.92
CA ARG A 530 30.87 -21.32 7.68
C ARG A 530 29.54 -22.06 7.47
N LYS A 531 28.89 -21.88 6.32
CA LYS A 531 27.78 -22.73 5.86
C LYS A 531 28.25 -23.74 4.84
#